data_AF-B5YMW2-F1
#
_entry.id   AF-B5YMW2-F1
#
_cell.length_a   1.000
_cell.length_b   1.000
_cell.length_c   1.000
_cell.angle_alpha   90.00
_cell.angle_beta   90.00
_cell.angle_gamma   90.00
#
_symmetry.space_group_name_H-M   'P 1'
#
loop_
_entity.id
_entity.type
_entity.pdbx_description
1 polymer ?
#
loop_
_entity_poly.entity_id
_entity_poly.type
_entity_poly.pdbx_seq_one_letter_code
_entity_poly.pdbx_strand_id
1 'polypeptide(L)'
;MKTSAAIILASVCSASAFMVPTVSQKSSTSLYATATKGKVSKVKTSISNITIDSFSSTLTEIEPFLTKDAGNSIYKKSMQRINAKAKMLGVEVPAGYAKEAKCTEKRREKQDSYCKAKAEEAAAAAEEEAPAEEETVSEEAPADE
;
A
#
# COMPACT_ATOMS: atom_id res chain seq x y z
N MET A 1 5.70 -48.16 52.22
CA MET A 1 5.73 -46.91 53.01
C MET A 1 6.57 -45.88 52.28
N LYS A 2 6.16 -44.60 52.38
CA LYS A 2 6.78 -43.37 51.87
C LYS A 2 6.27 -42.93 50.49
N THR A 3 5.14 -42.22 50.54
CA THR A 3 4.68 -41.25 49.55
C THR A 3 5.57 -40.00 49.62
N SER A 4 5.98 -39.48 48.45
CA SER A 4 6.54 -38.13 48.34
C SER A 4 5.60 -37.31 47.49
N ALA A 5 4.95 -36.34 48.16
CA ALA A 5 4.00 -35.41 47.61
C ALA A 5 4.72 -34.33 46.79
N ALA A 6 4.32 -34.16 45.53
CA ALA A 6 4.63 -32.98 44.74
C ALA A 6 3.43 -32.02 44.80
N ILE A 7 3.61 -30.92 45.52
CA ILE A 7 2.64 -29.83 45.61
C ILE A 7 2.74 -29.02 44.31
N ILE A 8 1.76 -29.20 43.41
CA ILE A 8 1.61 -28.39 42.21
C ILE A 8 0.93 -27.07 42.62
N LEU A 9 1.71 -26.00 42.67
CA LEU A 9 1.23 -24.64 42.92
C LEU A 9 0.53 -24.13 41.65
N ALA A 10 -0.79 -24.30 41.57
CA ALA A 10 -1.60 -23.75 40.49
C ALA A 10 -1.77 -22.23 40.68
N SER A 11 -0.91 -21.45 40.00
CA SER A 11 -1.15 -20.03 39.76
C SER A 11 -2.30 -19.89 38.75
N VAL A 12 -3.51 -19.66 39.27
CA VAL A 12 -4.66 -19.30 38.44
C VAL A 12 -4.47 -17.85 38.00
N CYS A 13 -4.07 -17.68 36.73
CA CYS A 13 -4.10 -16.42 36.01
C CYS A 13 -5.48 -15.78 36.12
N SER A 14 -5.56 -14.60 36.73
CA SER A 14 -6.70 -13.69 36.69
C SER A 14 -6.87 -13.15 35.28
N ALA A 15 -7.65 -13.85 34.46
CA ALA A 15 -8.02 -13.41 33.13
C ALA A 15 -9.16 -12.39 33.18
N SER A 16 -8.99 -11.33 32.38
CA SER A 16 -10.02 -10.43 31.80
C SER A 16 -10.78 -9.46 32.71
N ALA A 17 -10.22 -8.25 32.86
CA ALA A 17 -10.97 -7.05 33.30
C ALA A 17 -10.71 -5.79 32.46
N PHE A 18 -10.24 -5.94 31.21
CA PHE A 18 -10.11 -4.81 30.26
C PHE A 18 -10.67 -5.18 28.88
N MET A 19 -11.97 -5.43 28.79
CA MET A 19 -12.68 -5.18 27.54
C MET A 19 -13.11 -3.71 27.54
N VAL A 20 -12.28 -2.86 26.94
CA VAL A 20 -12.72 -1.51 26.55
C VAL A 20 -13.76 -1.73 25.44
N PRO A 21 -15.03 -1.33 25.63
CA PRO A 21 -15.97 -1.31 24.51
C PRO A 21 -15.42 -0.29 23.52
N THR A 22 -14.86 -0.78 22.41
CA THR A 22 -14.51 0.06 21.27
C THR A 22 -15.83 0.50 20.62
N VAL A 23 -16.48 1.48 21.24
CA VAL A 23 -17.57 2.22 20.62
C VAL A 23 -16.93 2.90 19.41
N SER A 24 -17.07 2.27 18.25
CA SER A 24 -16.69 2.83 16.96
C SER A 24 -17.62 4.01 16.70
N GLN A 25 -17.26 5.14 17.28
CA GLN A 25 -17.97 6.39 17.11
C GLN A 25 -17.78 6.79 15.65
N LYS A 26 -18.77 6.46 14.82
CA LYS A 26 -18.84 6.89 13.41
C LYS A 26 -18.97 8.41 13.41
N SER A 27 -17.85 9.12 13.45
CA SER A 27 -17.80 10.56 13.25
C SER A 27 -18.32 10.86 11.85
N SER A 28 -19.59 11.25 11.75
CA SER A 28 -20.21 11.64 10.48
C SER A 28 -19.77 13.05 10.15
N THR A 29 -18.63 13.19 9.47
CA THR A 29 -18.23 14.45 8.86
C THR A 29 -19.03 14.64 7.56
N SER A 30 -20.24 15.20 7.64
CA SER A 30 -21.15 15.38 6.51
C SER A 30 -20.84 16.59 5.62
N LEU A 31 -19.72 17.29 5.84
CA LEU A 31 -19.49 18.62 5.27
C LEU A 31 -18.96 18.67 3.83
N TYR A 32 -18.41 17.59 3.28
CA TYR A 32 -17.86 17.59 1.89
C TYR A 32 -18.70 16.79 0.87
N ALA A 33 -19.81 16.20 1.31
CA ALA A 33 -20.58 15.29 0.49
C ALA A 33 -21.47 16.01 -0.54
N THR A 34 -21.84 17.28 -0.36
CA THR A 34 -22.86 17.95 -1.20
C THR A 34 -22.30 18.48 -2.51
N ALA A 35 -21.09 19.06 -2.53
CA ALA A 35 -20.48 19.63 -3.74
C ALA A 35 -20.00 18.56 -4.74
N THR A 36 -19.63 17.36 -4.26
CA THR A 36 -19.08 16.30 -5.12
C THR A 36 -19.99 15.09 -5.28
N LYS A 37 -21.09 14.96 -4.52
CA LYS A 37 -21.99 13.78 -4.57
C LYS A 37 -22.44 13.43 -5.99
N GLY A 38 -22.86 14.44 -6.75
CA GLY A 38 -23.35 14.26 -8.12
C GLY A 38 -22.26 13.80 -9.09
N LYS A 39 -21.02 14.28 -8.91
CA LYS A 39 -19.88 13.87 -9.73
C LYS A 39 -19.43 12.45 -9.38
N VAL A 40 -19.38 12.12 -8.09
CA VAL A 40 -18.97 10.79 -7.60
C VAL A 40 -19.92 9.70 -8.08
N SER A 41 -21.23 9.91 -8.01
CA SER A 41 -22.22 8.95 -8.51
C SER A 41 -22.08 8.76 -10.02
N LYS A 42 -21.93 9.83 -10.79
CA LYS A 42 -21.71 9.79 -12.24
C LYS A 42 -20.46 8.96 -12.58
N VAL A 43 -19.32 9.28 -11.97
CA VAL A 43 -18.06 8.53 -12.17
C VAL A 43 -18.23 7.05 -11.85
N LYS A 44 -18.88 6.72 -10.74
CA LYS A 44 -19.12 5.33 -10.35
C LYS A 44 -19.98 4.60 -11.38
N THR A 45 -21.02 5.24 -11.90
CA THR A 45 -21.89 4.66 -12.94
C THR A 45 -21.14 4.51 -14.26
N SER A 46 -20.34 5.50 -14.67
CA SER A 46 -19.49 5.42 -15.87
C SER A 46 -18.52 4.24 -15.79
N ILE A 47 -17.83 4.04 -14.65
CA ILE A 47 -16.94 2.88 -14.46
C ILE A 47 -17.71 1.55 -14.49
N SER A 48 -18.93 1.53 -13.93
CA SER A 48 -19.76 0.32 -13.93
C SER A 48 -20.22 -0.09 -15.33
N ASN A 49 -20.47 0.88 -16.21
CA ASN A 49 -20.99 0.68 -17.57
C ASN A 49 -19.90 0.68 -18.65
N ILE A 50 -18.62 0.64 -18.27
CA ILE A 50 -17.49 0.52 -19.19
C ILE A 50 -17.60 -0.77 -20.02
N THR A 51 -17.37 -0.63 -21.32
CA THR A 51 -17.20 -1.70 -22.32
C THR A 51 -15.80 -1.62 -22.94
N ILE A 52 -15.42 -2.62 -23.73
CA ILE A 52 -14.09 -2.67 -24.38
C ILE A 52 -13.89 -1.41 -25.25
N ASP A 53 -14.88 -1.06 -26.07
CA ASP A 53 -14.79 0.05 -27.02
C ASP A 53 -14.84 1.44 -26.34
N SER A 54 -15.46 1.52 -25.16
CA SER A 54 -15.61 2.77 -24.40
C SER A 54 -14.58 2.96 -23.29
N PHE A 55 -13.64 2.03 -23.13
CA PHE A 55 -12.69 2.04 -22.03
C PHE A 55 -11.81 3.29 -22.05
N SER A 56 -11.17 3.59 -23.19
CA SER A 56 -10.26 4.73 -23.30
C SER A 56 -10.98 6.07 -23.14
N SER A 57 -12.15 6.25 -23.75
CA SER A 57 -12.90 7.51 -23.68
C SER A 57 -13.39 7.81 -22.26
N THR A 58 -13.92 6.80 -21.58
CA THR A 58 -14.39 6.95 -20.19
C THR A 58 -13.24 7.22 -19.21
N LEU A 59 -12.05 6.66 -19.43
CA LEU A 59 -10.87 7.00 -18.62
C LEU A 59 -10.49 8.48 -18.77
N THR A 60 -10.47 9.01 -20.00
CA THR A 60 -10.17 10.43 -20.23
C THR A 60 -11.20 11.36 -19.57
N GLU A 61 -12.48 10.98 -19.53
CA GLU A 61 -13.52 11.78 -18.86
C GLU A 61 -13.40 11.76 -17.33
N ILE A 62 -12.96 10.64 -16.76
CA ILE A 62 -12.92 10.42 -15.31
C ILE A 62 -11.61 10.95 -14.70
N GLU A 63 -10.53 10.96 -15.47
CA GLU A 63 -9.20 11.37 -15.01
C GLU A 63 -9.16 12.77 -14.34
N PRO A 64 -9.76 13.83 -14.92
CA PRO A 64 -9.74 15.15 -14.29
C PRO A 64 -10.38 15.16 -12.90
N PHE A 65 -11.43 14.35 -12.70
CA PHE A 65 -12.08 14.22 -11.41
C PHE A 65 -11.19 13.47 -10.41
N LEU A 66 -10.53 12.39 -10.83
CA LEU A 66 -9.63 11.61 -9.96
C LEU A 66 -8.39 12.41 -9.54
N THR A 67 -7.86 13.26 -10.42
CA THR A 67 -6.64 14.02 -10.14
C THR A 67 -6.93 15.26 -9.27
N LYS A 68 -8.02 15.98 -9.53
CA LYS A 68 -8.29 17.30 -8.91
C LYS A 68 -9.27 17.28 -7.74
N ASP A 69 -10.39 16.56 -7.89
CA ASP A 69 -11.56 16.68 -7.02
C ASP A 69 -11.74 15.48 -6.08
N ALA A 70 -11.15 14.32 -6.40
CA ALA A 70 -11.36 13.10 -5.65
C ALA A 70 -10.59 13.09 -4.31
N GLY A 71 -11.32 12.81 -3.22
CA GLY A 71 -10.72 12.44 -1.94
C GLY A 71 -10.12 11.03 -1.95
N ASN A 72 -9.28 10.72 -0.96
CA ASN A 72 -8.51 9.47 -0.88
C ASN A 72 -9.39 8.19 -1.00
N SER A 73 -10.51 8.14 -0.27
CA SER A 73 -11.39 6.97 -0.28
C SER A 73 -12.11 6.78 -1.62
N ILE A 74 -12.49 7.88 -2.28
CA ILE A 74 -13.13 7.85 -3.60
C ILE A 74 -12.10 7.44 -4.65
N TYR A 75 -10.93 8.07 -4.66
CA TYR A 75 -9.81 7.72 -5.53
C TYR A 75 -9.47 6.23 -5.44
N LYS A 76 -9.20 5.72 -4.23
CA LYS A 76 -8.86 4.31 -4.00
C LYS A 76 -9.93 3.35 -4.53
N LYS A 77 -11.20 3.63 -4.24
CA LYS A 77 -12.33 2.78 -4.69
C LYS A 77 -12.54 2.86 -6.19
N SER A 78 -12.40 4.03 -6.80
CA SER A 78 -12.52 4.21 -8.25
C SER A 78 -11.41 3.46 -8.98
N MET A 79 -10.15 3.60 -8.56
CA MET A 79 -9.02 2.85 -9.14
C MET A 79 -9.21 1.34 -9.01
N GLN A 80 -9.69 0.85 -7.86
CA GLN A 80 -9.97 -0.58 -7.68
C GLN A 80 -11.06 -1.08 -8.65
N ARG A 81 -12.11 -0.30 -8.88
CA ARG A 81 -13.20 -0.64 -9.82
C ARG A 81 -12.71 -0.63 -11.27
N ILE A 82 -11.91 0.37 -11.64
CA ILE A 82 -11.31 0.46 -12.98
C ILE A 82 -10.42 -0.76 -13.23
N ASN A 83 -9.52 -1.09 -12.30
CA ASN A 83 -8.64 -2.26 -12.43
C ASN A 83 -9.43 -3.58 -12.50
N ALA A 84 -10.51 -3.72 -11.71
CA ALA A 84 -11.35 -4.90 -11.78
C ALA A 84 -12.05 -5.02 -13.16
N LYS A 85 -12.58 -3.91 -13.68
CA LYS A 85 -13.21 -3.87 -15.01
C LYS A 85 -12.21 -4.14 -16.13
N ALA A 86 -11.03 -3.53 -16.07
CA ALA A 86 -9.95 -3.74 -17.03
C ALA A 86 -9.59 -5.24 -17.11
N LYS A 87 -9.39 -5.89 -15.95
CA LYS A 87 -9.15 -7.34 -15.86
C LYS A 87 -10.30 -8.18 -16.42
N MET A 88 -11.55 -7.82 -16.15
CA MET A 88 -12.71 -8.54 -16.69
C MET A 88 -12.82 -8.44 -18.21
N LEU A 89 -12.42 -7.30 -18.77
CA LEU A 89 -12.48 -7.02 -20.21
C LEU A 89 -11.21 -7.46 -20.96
N GLY A 90 -10.16 -7.91 -20.24
CA GLY A 90 -8.87 -8.26 -20.84
C GLY A 90 -8.07 -7.05 -21.34
N VAL A 91 -8.37 -5.85 -20.85
CA VAL A 91 -7.70 -4.59 -21.23
C VAL A 91 -6.79 -4.15 -20.08
N GLU A 92 -5.64 -3.54 -20.40
CA GLU A 92 -4.73 -3.01 -19.40
C GLU A 92 -4.98 -1.52 -19.13
N VAL A 93 -4.87 -1.10 -17.87
CA VAL A 93 -4.95 0.32 -17.49
C VAL A 93 -3.58 0.95 -17.74
N PRO A 94 -3.51 2.12 -18.41
CA PRO A 94 -2.24 2.79 -18.69
C PRO A 94 -1.38 2.98 -17.44
N ALA A 95 -0.10 2.62 -17.55
CA ALA A 95 0.88 2.77 -16.49
C ALA A 95 1.10 4.26 -16.19
N GLY A 96 0.52 4.77 -15.09
CA GLY A 96 0.57 6.20 -14.78
C GLY A 96 -0.79 6.84 -14.51
N TYR A 97 -1.88 6.16 -14.89
CA TYR A 97 -3.22 6.71 -14.79
C TYR A 97 -3.56 7.21 -13.38
N ALA A 98 -3.92 8.50 -13.29
CA ALA A 98 -4.29 9.21 -12.07
C ALA A 98 -3.28 9.11 -10.90
N LYS A 99 -2.01 8.77 -11.16
CA LYS A 99 -0.96 8.68 -10.11
C LYS A 99 -0.71 10.03 -9.42
N GLU A 100 -0.94 11.13 -10.14
CA GLU A 100 -0.72 12.49 -9.65
C GLU A 100 -1.89 13.07 -8.84
N ALA A 101 -2.81 12.21 -8.35
CA ALA A 101 -3.95 12.70 -7.58
C ALA A 101 -3.51 13.45 -6.31
N LYS A 102 -4.09 14.64 -6.11
CA LYS A 102 -3.82 15.54 -4.97
C LYS A 102 -3.90 14.83 -3.61
N CYS A 103 -4.85 13.90 -3.49
CA CYS A 103 -5.05 13.15 -2.25
C CYS A 103 -3.88 12.21 -1.89
N THR A 104 -3.00 11.90 -2.84
CA THR A 104 -1.86 10.98 -2.66
C THR A 104 -0.52 11.69 -2.52
N GLU A 105 -0.42 12.98 -2.80
CA GLU A 105 0.83 13.78 -2.76
C GLU A 105 1.57 13.60 -1.44
N LYS A 106 0.93 13.92 -0.31
CA LYS A 106 1.54 13.79 1.02
C LYS A 106 1.96 12.36 1.38
N ARG A 107 1.28 11.35 0.82
CA ARG A 107 1.65 9.94 1.05
C ARG A 107 2.87 9.58 0.21
N ARG A 108 2.93 10.04 -1.05
CA ARG A 108 4.08 9.83 -1.94
C ARG A 108 5.32 10.49 -1.36
N GLU A 109 5.24 11.76 -0.96
CA GLU A 109 6.36 12.48 -0.32
C GLU A 109 6.96 11.73 0.88
N LYS A 110 6.11 11.19 1.77
CA LYS A 110 6.55 10.40 2.93
C LYS A 110 7.20 9.08 2.53
N GLN A 111 6.68 8.44 1.49
CA GLN A 111 7.27 7.21 0.97
C GLN A 111 8.61 7.50 0.29
N ASP A 112 8.68 8.54 -0.54
CA ASP A 112 9.89 8.94 -1.24
C ASP A 112 10.98 9.35 -0.25
N SER A 113 10.63 10.08 0.83
CA SER A 113 11.58 10.41 1.90
C SER A 113 12.07 9.16 2.65
N TYR A 114 11.19 8.19 2.89
CA TYR A 114 11.57 6.93 3.55
C TYR A 114 12.46 6.07 2.67
N CYS A 115 12.12 5.94 1.38
CA CYS A 115 12.92 5.20 0.41
C CYS A 115 14.30 5.84 0.22
N LYS A 116 14.40 7.18 0.20
CA LYS A 116 15.69 7.89 0.18
C LYS A 116 16.50 7.62 1.45
N ALA A 117 15.89 7.78 2.63
CA ALA A 117 16.57 7.52 3.90
C ALA A 117 17.05 6.06 4.01
N LYS A 118 16.26 5.09 3.54
CA LYS A 118 16.67 3.68 3.51
C LYS A 118 17.71 3.34 2.45
N ALA A 119 17.70 4.02 1.31
CA ALA A 119 18.76 3.87 0.32
C ALA A 119 20.09 4.43 0.83
N GLU A 120 20.07 5.57 1.55
CA GLU A 120 21.26 6.16 2.18
C GLU A 120 21.80 5.28 3.32
N GLU A 121 20.93 4.70 4.16
CA GLU A 121 21.33 3.75 5.21
C GLU A 121 21.93 2.46 4.64
N ALA A 122 21.38 1.94 3.53
CA ALA A 122 21.92 0.76 2.84
C ALA A 122 23.25 1.06 2.13
N ALA A 123 23.43 2.27 1.59
CA ALA A 123 24.71 2.70 1.01
C ALA A 123 25.79 2.86 2.09
N ALA A 124 25.45 3.43 3.25
CA ALA A 124 26.37 3.57 4.37
C ALA A 124 26.79 2.22 4.98
N ALA A 125 25.86 1.26 5.09
CA ALA A 125 26.18 -0.09 5.55
C ALA A 125 27.05 -0.87 4.55
N ALA A 126 26.86 -0.65 3.24
CA ALA A 126 27.72 -1.25 2.21
C ALA A 126 29.13 -0.63 2.18
N GLU A 127 29.29 0.61 2.63
CA GLU A 127 30.60 1.30 2.72
C GLU A 127 31.36 0.92 4.01
N GLU A 128 30.68 0.46 5.07
CA GLU A 128 31.29 0.00 6.33
C GLU A 128 31.67 -1.49 6.34
N GLU A 129 31.18 -2.30 5.37
CA GLU A 129 31.55 -3.73 5.20
C GLU A 129 32.74 -3.97 4.25
N ALA A 130 33.38 -2.92 3.72
CA ALA A 130 34.54 -3.03 2.83
C ALA A 130 35.85 -2.60 3.54
N PRO A 131 36.33 -3.37 4.52
CA PRO A 131 37.64 -4.00 4.28
C PRO A 131 37.79 -5.35 5.00
N ALA A 132 37.58 -6.47 4.27
CA ALA A 132 38.09 -7.77 4.71
C ALA A 132 38.27 -8.83 3.60
N GLU A 133 38.18 -8.49 2.31
CA GLU A 133 38.54 -9.42 1.22
C GLU A 133 39.37 -8.70 0.15
N GLU A 134 40.56 -8.21 0.53
CA GLU A 134 41.58 -7.80 -0.45
C GLU A 134 43.00 -8.13 0.07
N GLU A 135 43.30 -9.43 0.18
CA GLU A 135 44.66 -9.99 0.07
C GLU A 135 44.50 -11.48 -0.24
N THR A 136 44.44 -11.87 -1.52
CA THR A 136 45.57 -12.54 -2.17
C THR A 136 45.42 -12.38 -3.69
N VAL A 137 46.23 -11.47 -4.23
CA VAL A 137 46.43 -11.28 -5.67
C VAL A 137 47.58 -12.17 -6.13
N SER A 138 47.34 -12.88 -7.24
CA SER A 138 48.29 -13.24 -8.33
C SER A 138 49.37 -14.32 -8.10
N GLU A 139 49.32 -15.39 -8.91
CA GLU A 139 50.32 -15.73 -9.95
C GLU A 139 49.73 -16.86 -10.86
N GLU A 140 49.24 -16.55 -12.06
CA GLU A 140 49.88 -16.83 -13.37
C GLU A 140 49.99 -18.36 -13.71
N ALA A 141 48.98 -18.97 -14.36
CA ALA A 141 48.94 -19.36 -15.80
C ALA A 141 49.49 -20.81 -16.10
N PRO A 142 49.34 -21.39 -17.32
CA PRO A 142 48.63 -22.66 -17.58
C PRO A 142 49.51 -23.81 -18.16
N ALA A 143 49.00 -25.05 -18.23
CA ALA A 143 49.30 -26.01 -19.32
C ALA A 143 48.50 -27.32 -19.20
N ASP A 144 47.94 -27.72 -20.35
CA ASP A 144 47.58 -29.09 -20.78
C ASP A 144 48.57 -30.19 -20.32
N GLU A 145 48.03 -31.32 -19.86
CA GLU A 145 48.26 -32.66 -20.45
C GLU A 145 47.14 -33.64 -20.07
#